data_AF-A0A7Y2HNF3-F1
#
_entry.id   AF-A0A7Y2HNF3-F1
#
_cell.length_a   1.000
_cell.length_b   1.000
_cell.length_c   1.000
_cell.angle_alpha   90.00
_cell.angle_beta   90.00
_cell.angle_gamma   90.00
#
_symmetry.space_group_name_H-M   'P 1'
#
loop_
_entity.id
_entity.type
_entity.pdbx_description
1 polymer ?
#
loop_
_entity_poly.entity_id
_entity_poly.type
_entity_poly.pdbx_seq_one_letter_code
_entity_poly.pdbx_strand_id
1 'polypeptide(L)'
;RISARTFNPSWSMYEGDANVGALITFTGGIEVNYQGTWAGNWRTMGFEWRTECARGVARQRDMFGALEWARRDDPEPTPVDLGSPEPWLDDARGLLEDFVGHFRDGRPLPCSGRDHLESLRMVDACIRSSASCETVELHPA
;
A
#
# COMPACT_ATOMS: atom_id res chain seq x y z
N ARG A 1 -9.31 12.48 4.01
CA ARG A 1 -10.30 12.47 2.90
C ARG A 1 -9.84 11.56 1.77
N ILE A 2 -10.78 10.95 1.05
CA ILE A 2 -10.49 10.00 -0.03
C ILE A 2 -11.38 10.31 -1.23
N SER A 3 -10.77 10.41 -2.41
CA SER A 3 -11.47 10.42 -3.70
C SER A 3 -11.02 9.19 -4.49
N ALA A 4 -11.95 8.39 -4.97
CA ALA A 4 -11.63 7.15 -5.67
C ALA A 4 -12.52 6.94 -6.89
N ARG A 5 -11.95 6.24 -7.87
CA ARG A 5 -12.68 5.70 -9.01
C ARG A 5 -12.31 4.24 -9.17
N THR A 6 -13.32 3.40 -9.25
CA THR A 6 -13.19 1.97 -9.52
C THR A 6 -13.83 1.65 -10.87
N PHE A 7 -13.36 0.60 -11.53
CA PHE A 7 -13.92 0.12 -12.78
C PHE A 7 -13.45 -1.30 -13.12
N ASN A 8 -14.15 -1.93 -14.04
CA ASN A 8 -13.68 -3.11 -14.76
C ASN A 8 -13.37 -2.78 -16.23
N PRO A 9 -12.18 -3.11 -16.75
CA PRO A 9 -11.96 -3.14 -18.18
C PRO A 9 -12.78 -4.27 -18.81
N SER A 10 -12.99 -4.21 -20.13
CA SER A 10 -13.84 -5.16 -20.85
C SER A 10 -13.37 -6.62 -20.82
N TRP A 11 -12.11 -6.87 -20.46
CA TRP A 11 -11.52 -8.20 -20.33
C TRP A 11 -11.44 -8.68 -18.87
N SER A 12 -11.92 -7.90 -17.90
CA SER A 12 -11.98 -8.34 -16.51
C SER A 12 -12.86 -9.58 -16.37
N MET A 13 -12.41 -10.55 -15.58
CA MET A 13 -13.19 -11.74 -15.23
C MET A 13 -14.01 -11.56 -13.94
N TYR A 14 -13.81 -10.46 -13.23
CA TYR A 14 -14.45 -10.20 -11.94
C TYR A 14 -15.81 -9.51 -12.12
N GLU A 15 -16.78 -9.92 -11.29
CA GLU A 15 -18.08 -9.24 -11.21
C GLU A 15 -17.94 -7.84 -10.61
N GLY A 16 -17.21 -7.71 -9.49
CA GLY A 16 -16.87 -6.43 -8.87
C GLY A 16 -15.67 -5.76 -9.53
N ASP A 17 -15.53 -4.45 -9.35
CA ASP A 17 -14.45 -3.66 -9.94
C ASP A 17 -13.06 -4.14 -9.49
N ALA A 18 -12.27 -4.60 -10.45
CA ALA A 18 -10.92 -5.11 -10.22
C ALA A 18 -9.83 -4.03 -10.36
N ASN A 19 -10.20 -2.79 -10.67
CA ASN A 19 -9.27 -1.67 -10.83
C ASN A 19 -9.70 -0.51 -9.94
N VAL A 20 -8.71 0.18 -9.41
CA VAL A 20 -8.90 1.37 -8.59
C VAL A 20 -7.82 2.40 -8.87
N GLY A 21 -8.23 3.66 -8.90
CA GLY A 21 -7.38 4.82 -8.68
C GLY A 21 -7.94 5.62 -7.53
N ALA A 22 -7.11 5.96 -6.53
CA ALA A 22 -7.51 6.71 -5.35
C ALA A 22 -6.51 7.82 -5.02
N LEU A 23 -7.04 8.97 -4.63
CA LEU A 23 -6.32 10.10 -4.05
C LEU A 23 -6.70 10.18 -2.57
N ILE A 24 -5.69 10.12 -1.70
CA ILE A 24 -5.87 10.05 -0.26
C ILE A 24 -5.08 11.18 0.38
N THR A 25 -5.77 12.07 1.10
CA THR A 25 -5.12 13.04 1.99
C THR A 25 -5.24 12.54 3.42
N PHE A 26 -4.10 12.22 4.03
CA PHE A 26 -3.99 11.88 5.44
C PHE A 26 -3.90 13.12 6.32
N THR A 27 -4.14 12.95 7.62
CA THR A 27 -3.82 13.96 8.63
C THR A 27 -2.34 14.35 8.55
N GLY A 28 -2.04 15.64 8.71
CA GLY A 28 -0.67 16.15 8.55
C GLY A 28 -0.28 16.50 7.11
N GLY A 29 -1.21 16.40 6.15
CA GLY A 29 -1.01 16.86 4.78
C GLY A 29 -0.21 15.92 3.88
N ILE A 30 -0.09 14.64 4.27
CA ILE A 30 0.50 13.60 3.41
C ILE A 30 -0.54 13.25 2.33
N GLU A 31 -0.13 13.40 1.07
CA GLU A 31 -0.94 13.07 -0.10
C GLU A 31 -0.44 11.77 -0.72
N VAL A 32 -1.34 10.83 -0.98
CA VAL A 32 -1.05 9.54 -1.60
C VAL A 32 -1.89 9.37 -2.86
N ASN A 33 -1.25 8.95 -3.94
CA ASN A 33 -1.90 8.43 -5.13
C ASN A 33 -1.72 6.92 -5.15
N TYR A 34 -2.84 6.19 -5.13
CA TYR A 34 -2.86 4.75 -5.17
C TYR A 34 -3.51 4.27 -6.47
N GLN A 35 -2.81 3.37 -7.17
CA GLN A 35 -3.36 2.65 -8.30
C GLN A 35 -3.16 1.15 -8.08
N GLY A 36 -4.21 0.38 -8.29
CA GLY A 36 -4.18 -1.08 -8.18
C GLY A 36 -5.02 -1.73 -9.26
N THR A 37 -4.61 -2.91 -9.71
CA THR A 37 -5.37 -3.71 -10.66
C THR A 37 -5.17 -5.21 -10.44
N TRP A 38 -6.26 -5.95 -10.48
CA TRP A 38 -6.29 -7.41 -10.63
C TRP A 38 -6.68 -7.86 -12.04
N ALA A 39 -6.91 -6.91 -12.96
CA ALA A 39 -7.24 -7.16 -14.36
C ALA A 39 -6.14 -6.63 -15.30
N GLY A 40 -4.88 -6.75 -14.88
CA GLY A 40 -3.72 -6.40 -15.71
C GLY A 40 -3.66 -7.29 -16.96
N ASN A 41 -3.32 -6.70 -18.11
CA ASN A 41 -3.20 -7.42 -19.38
C ASN A 41 -1.73 -7.78 -19.74
N TRP A 42 -0.87 -7.85 -18.71
CA TRP A 42 0.53 -8.24 -18.82
C TRP A 42 0.87 -9.26 -17.74
N ARG A 43 1.72 -10.24 -18.07
CA ARG A 43 2.03 -11.36 -17.18
C ARG A 43 2.89 -10.94 -15.99
N THR A 44 3.73 -9.92 -16.15
CA THR A 44 4.63 -9.45 -15.10
C THR A 44 3.88 -8.52 -14.16
N MET A 45 4.00 -8.76 -12.86
CA MET A 45 3.42 -7.88 -11.85
C MET A 45 4.14 -6.53 -11.85
N GLY A 46 3.37 -5.45 -11.94
CA GLY A 46 3.90 -4.10 -11.72
C GLY A 46 3.86 -3.78 -10.23
N PHE A 47 4.99 -3.35 -9.67
CA PHE A 47 5.09 -2.85 -8.30
C PHE A 47 5.94 -1.59 -8.28
N GLU A 48 5.39 -0.51 -7.72
CA GLU A 48 6.18 0.66 -7.36
C GLU A 48 5.61 1.29 -6.11
N TRP A 49 6.47 1.50 -5.11
CA TRP A 49 6.23 2.50 -4.07
C TRP A 49 7.24 3.63 -4.24
N ARG A 50 6.72 4.85 -4.25
CA ARG A 50 7.53 6.07 -4.35
C ARG A 50 7.10 7.03 -3.26
N THR A 51 8.05 7.45 -2.44
CA THR A 51 7.85 8.40 -1.35
C THR A 51 8.70 9.64 -1.61
N GLU A 52 8.03 10.76 -1.85
CA GLU A 52 8.68 12.07 -1.99
C GLU A 52 8.90 12.71 -0.63
N CYS A 53 10.11 13.20 -0.40
CA CYS A 53 10.54 13.84 0.83
C CYS A 53 11.17 15.20 0.52
N ALA A 54 11.25 16.08 1.53
CA ALA A 54 11.77 17.44 1.34
C ALA A 54 13.20 17.50 0.73
N ARG A 55 14.01 16.46 0.93
CA ARG A 55 15.42 16.39 0.50
C ARG A 55 15.71 15.32 -0.55
N GLY A 56 14.71 14.60 -1.03
CA GLY A 56 14.95 13.46 -1.90
C GLY A 56 13.76 12.52 -2.02
N VAL A 57 14.00 11.35 -2.56
CA VAL A 57 12.97 10.35 -2.86
C VAL A 57 13.43 8.97 -2.37
N ALA A 58 12.50 8.15 -1.90
CA ALA A 58 12.69 6.72 -1.74
C ALA A 58 11.79 5.98 -2.73
N ARG A 59 12.32 4.95 -3.41
CA ARG A 59 11.60 4.15 -4.39
C ARG A 59 11.84 2.68 -4.15
N GLN A 60 10.80 1.87 -4.27
CA GLN A 60 10.86 0.42 -4.25
C GLN A 60 10.14 -0.11 -5.49
N ARG A 61 10.84 -0.86 -6.33
CA ARG A 61 10.31 -1.36 -7.62
C ARG A 61 10.06 -2.87 -7.67
N ASP A 62 10.26 -3.54 -6.55
CA ASP A 62 9.93 -4.95 -6.38
C ASP A 62 9.39 -5.20 -4.98
N MET A 63 8.45 -6.13 -4.84
CA MET A 63 7.74 -6.38 -3.58
C MET A 63 8.71 -6.74 -2.45
N PHE A 64 9.78 -7.46 -2.76
CA PHE A 64 10.78 -7.93 -1.80
C PHE A 64 12.19 -7.37 -2.06
N GLY A 65 12.32 -6.36 -2.91
CA GLY A 65 13.63 -5.90 -3.36
C GLY A 65 13.62 -4.53 -4.01
N ALA A 66 14.73 -4.19 -4.67
CA ALA A 66 14.90 -2.97 -5.46
C ALA A 66 14.48 -1.68 -4.72
N LEU A 67 14.76 -1.62 -3.41
CA LEU A 67 14.66 -0.40 -2.62
C LEU A 67 15.88 0.47 -2.88
N GLU A 68 15.63 1.74 -3.15
CA GLU A 68 16.66 2.74 -3.43
C GLU A 68 16.22 4.11 -2.94
N TRP A 69 17.17 5.03 -2.80
CA TRP A 69 16.89 6.43 -2.50
C TRP A 69 17.82 7.35 -3.28
N ALA A 70 17.40 8.60 -3.48
CA ALA A 70 18.24 9.65 -4.05
C ALA A 70 17.98 10.97 -3.32
N ARG A 71 19.01 11.81 -3.15
CA ARG A 71 18.82 13.24 -2.87
C ARG A 71 18.44 13.96 -4.15
N ARG A 72 17.91 15.18 -4.00
CA ARG A 72 17.42 16.02 -5.10
C ARG A 72 18.37 16.10 -6.31
N ASP A 73 19.67 16.26 -6.04
CA ASP A 73 20.68 16.53 -7.06
C ASP A 73 21.61 15.33 -7.31
N ASP A 74 21.28 14.16 -6.74
CA ASP A 74 22.04 12.94 -7.02
C ASP A 74 21.78 12.50 -8.47
N PRO A 75 22.82 12.15 -9.25
CA PRO A 75 22.64 11.76 -10.66
C PRO A 75 21.98 10.39 -10.81
N GLU A 76 22.15 9.51 -9.83
CA GLU A 76 21.62 8.14 -9.81
C GLU A 76 21.20 7.77 -8.39
N PRO A 77 20.19 6.90 -8.22
CA PRO A 77 19.75 6.46 -6.90
C PRO A 77 20.77 5.49 -6.27
N THR A 78 20.87 5.56 -4.95
CA THR A 78 21.65 4.62 -4.13
C THR A 78 20.75 3.44 -3.72
N PRO A 79 21.11 2.19 -4.09
CA PRO A 79 20.38 1.01 -3.65
C PRO A 79 20.53 0.80 -2.14
N VAL A 80 19.51 0.25 -1.51
CA VAL A 80 19.53 -0.20 -0.12
C VAL A 80 19.74 -1.71 -0.10
N ASP A 81 20.75 -2.17 0.63
CA ASP A 81 20.95 -3.59 0.88
C ASP A 81 19.88 -4.10 1.85
N LEU A 82 18.97 -4.92 1.33
CA LEU A 82 17.88 -5.55 2.07
C LEU A 82 18.25 -6.97 2.55
N GLY A 83 19.49 -7.41 2.30
CA GLY A 83 19.89 -8.80 2.49
C GLY A 83 19.28 -9.71 1.41
N SER A 84 19.02 -10.95 1.78
CA SER A 84 18.45 -11.96 0.87
C SER A 84 17.33 -12.73 1.58
N PRO A 85 16.19 -12.05 1.87
CA PRO A 85 15.04 -12.73 2.44
C PRO A 85 14.51 -13.75 1.44
N GLU A 86 13.97 -14.87 1.94
CA GLU A 86 13.20 -15.82 1.15
C GLU A 86 11.75 -15.31 1.04
N PRO A 87 11.33 -14.81 -0.14
CA PRO A 87 10.00 -14.23 -0.30
C PRO A 87 8.91 -15.23 0.08
N TRP A 88 7.84 -14.75 0.72
CA TRP A 88 6.68 -15.54 1.17
C TRP A 88 6.97 -16.54 2.31
N LEU A 89 8.24 -16.76 2.67
CA LEU A 89 8.62 -17.59 3.80
C LEU A 89 9.01 -16.76 5.01
N ASP A 90 9.91 -15.78 4.83
CA ASP A 90 10.43 -14.99 5.96
C ASP A 90 9.38 -14.03 6.54
N ASP A 91 8.51 -13.46 5.69
CA ASP A 91 7.35 -12.67 6.11
C ASP A 91 6.32 -13.51 6.87
N ALA A 92 6.01 -14.72 6.38
CA ALA A 92 5.12 -15.65 7.07
C ALA A 92 5.70 -16.10 8.41
N ARG A 93 7.02 -16.33 8.49
CA ARG A 93 7.72 -16.66 9.73
C ARG A 93 7.66 -15.50 10.72
N GLY A 94 7.95 -14.28 10.29
CA GLY A 94 7.86 -13.07 11.12
C GLY A 94 6.45 -12.88 11.69
N LEU A 95 5.41 -13.05 10.87
CA LEU A 95 4.02 -12.98 11.33
C LEU A 95 3.71 -14.01 12.43
N LEU A 96 4.18 -15.26 12.25
CA LEU A 96 3.99 -16.30 13.25
C LEU A 96 4.76 -16.00 14.55
N GLU A 97 5.98 -15.48 14.45
CA GLU A 97 6.79 -15.08 15.60
C GLU A 97 6.15 -13.93 16.39
N ASP A 98 5.57 -12.95 15.70
CA ASP A 98 4.81 -11.86 16.31
C ASP A 98 3.56 -12.38 17.01
N PHE A 99 2.81 -13.27 16.35
CA PHE A 99 1.61 -13.89 16.93
C PHE A 99 1.93 -14.69 18.20
N VAL A 100 2.91 -15.59 18.13
CA VAL A 100 3.33 -16.42 19.27
C VAL A 100 3.89 -15.55 20.39
N GLY A 101 4.68 -14.53 20.04
CA GLY A 101 5.23 -13.56 20.98
C GLY A 101 4.18 -12.76 21.72
N HIS A 102 3.16 -12.28 21.01
CA HIS A 102 2.04 -11.59 21.61
C HIS A 102 1.29 -12.52 22.57
N PHE A 103 0.99 -13.75 22.13
CA PHE A 103 0.23 -14.71 22.92
C PHE A 103 0.95 -15.16 24.19
N ARG A 104 2.26 -15.41 24.12
CA ARG A 104 3.05 -15.92 25.25
C ARG A 104 3.53 -14.83 26.19
N ASP A 105 4.03 -13.73 25.62
CA ASP A 105 4.83 -12.74 26.35
C ASP A 105 4.15 -11.36 26.40
N GLY A 106 2.98 -11.20 25.78
CA GLY A 106 2.28 -9.92 25.71
C GLY A 106 3.01 -8.88 24.84
N ARG A 107 3.91 -9.30 23.95
CA ARG A 107 4.62 -8.40 23.02
C ARG A 107 3.60 -7.62 22.16
N PRO A 108 3.80 -6.32 21.90
CA PRO A 108 2.88 -5.56 21.06
C PRO A 108 2.87 -6.09 19.63
N LEU A 109 1.68 -6.17 19.01
CA LEU A 109 1.54 -6.50 17.60
C LEU A 109 1.73 -5.23 16.76
N PRO A 110 2.56 -5.25 15.70
CA PRO A 110 2.76 -4.09 14.83
C PRO A 110 1.47 -3.72 14.07
N CYS A 111 0.70 -4.73 13.63
CA CYS A 111 -0.56 -4.55 12.90
C CYS A 111 -1.70 -5.30 13.60
N SER A 112 -2.19 -4.75 14.72
CA SER A 112 -3.30 -5.38 15.45
C SER A 112 -4.60 -5.38 14.65
N GLY A 113 -5.57 -6.23 15.01
CA GLY A 113 -6.90 -6.19 14.39
C GLY A 113 -7.59 -4.83 14.54
N ARG A 114 -7.34 -4.11 15.65
CA ARG A 114 -7.85 -2.74 15.84
C ARG A 114 -7.24 -1.75 14.85
N ASP A 115 -5.94 -1.86 14.60
CA ASP A 115 -5.24 -1.04 13.61
C ASP A 115 -5.74 -1.33 12.19
N HIS A 116 -5.94 -2.61 11.85
CA HIS A 116 -6.45 -3.04 10.55
C HIS A 116 -7.85 -2.51 10.22
N LEU A 117 -8.70 -2.24 11.23
CA LEU A 117 -10.01 -1.62 11.01
C LEU A 117 -9.88 -0.26 10.31
N GLU A 118 -8.82 0.49 10.52
CA GLU A 118 -8.60 1.77 9.81
C GLU A 118 -8.37 1.55 8.32
N SER A 119 -7.62 0.51 7.94
CA SER A 119 -7.48 0.13 6.52
C SER A 119 -8.83 -0.26 5.90
N LEU A 120 -9.67 -1.02 6.63
CA LEU A 120 -11.01 -1.37 6.15
C LEU A 120 -11.92 -0.15 5.98
N ARG A 121 -11.84 0.83 6.90
CA ARG A 121 -12.56 2.11 6.78
C ARG A 121 -12.12 2.89 5.54
N MET A 122 -10.83 2.86 5.21
CA MET A 122 -10.31 3.47 3.98
C MET A 122 -10.85 2.79 2.71
N VAL A 123 -10.92 1.45 2.70
CA VAL A 123 -11.49 0.70 1.58
C VAL A 123 -12.98 1.00 1.40
N ASP A 124 -13.76 1.02 2.47
CA ASP A 124 -15.18 1.43 2.44
C ASP A 124 -15.35 2.85 1.87
N ALA A 125 -14.51 3.79 2.30
CA ALA A 125 -14.53 5.15 1.78
C ALA A 125 -14.20 5.22 0.28
N CYS A 126 -13.27 4.41 -0.23
CA CYS A 126 -13.03 4.29 -1.67
C CYS A 126 -14.28 3.80 -2.42
N ILE A 127 -14.96 2.77 -1.90
CA ILE A 127 -16.18 2.22 -2.51
C ILE A 127 -17.28 3.29 -2.58
N ARG A 128 -17.52 3.98 -1.46
CA ARG A 128 -18.52 5.05 -1.36
C ARG A 128 -18.18 6.23 -2.27
N SER A 129 -16.91 6.64 -2.30
CA SER A 129 -16.43 7.72 -3.16
C SER A 129 -16.62 7.39 -4.65
N SER A 130 -16.31 6.17 -5.06
CA SER A 130 -16.52 5.71 -6.44
C SER A 130 -18.00 5.70 -6.82
N ALA A 131 -18.87 5.22 -5.92
CA ALA A 131 -20.30 5.11 -6.16
C ALA A 131 -21.01 6.48 -6.24
N SER A 132 -20.60 7.45 -5.41
CA SER A 132 -21.22 8.78 -5.38
C SER A 132 -20.55 9.80 -6.29
N CYS A 133 -19.35 9.49 -6.82
CA CYS A 133 -18.48 10.45 -7.51
C CYS A 133 -18.09 11.67 -6.64
N GLU A 134 -18.06 11.50 -5.32
CA GLU A 134 -17.72 12.55 -4.35
C GLU A 134 -16.51 12.17 -3.51
N THR A 135 -15.85 13.16 -2.91
CA THR A 135 -14.79 12.92 -1.91
C THR A 135 -15.42 12.54 -0.57
N VAL A 136 -14.95 11.45 0.04
CA VAL A 136 -15.40 10.96 1.35
C VAL A 136 -14.45 11.43 2.44
N GLU A 137 -15.01 12.03 3.49
CA GLU A 137 -14.28 12.36 4.71
C GLU A 137 -14.29 11.19 5.70
N LEU A 138 -13.12 10.93 6.28
CA LEU A 138 -12.95 9.97 7.36
C LEU A 138 -12.54 10.74 8.60
N HIS A 139 -13.36 10.64 9.65
CA HIS A 139 -13.06 11.24 10.95
C HIS A 139 -12.40 10.20 11.86
N PRO A 140 -11.53 10.62 12.80
CA PRO A 140 -11.02 9.72 13.83
C PRO A 140 -12.16 8.97 14.52
N ALA A 141 -11.94 7.68 14.83
CA ALA A 141 -12.87 6.89 15.62
C ALA A 141 -12.89 7.33 17.09
#